data_AF-A0A9N9YVN0-F1
#
_entry.id   AF-A0A9N9YVN0-F1
#
_cell.length_a   1.000
_cell.length_b   1.000
_cell.length_c   1.000
_cell.angle_alpha   90.00
_cell.angle_beta   90.00
_cell.angle_gamma   90.00
#
_symmetry.space_group_name_H-M   'P 1'
#
loop_
_entity.id
_entity.type
_entity.pdbx_description
1 polymer ?
#
loop_
_entity_poly.entity_id
_entity_poly.type
_entity_poly.pdbx_seq_one_letter_code
_entity_poly.pdbx_strand_id
1 'polypeptide(L)'
;MEPEDADYIGLRPYSSTLPSPFQSTCRKGPVDAIRAAIGSKTPTPAFLHHGLVAALNGGNVEATRYLLESGAPVARLVVHNVLGAPSDRQGPLLDLLADHGWSPNSPYYQGAVILPRVVTNISVLRWLLDHGVNPNHSTQYKYLTGTGEPESSSCAALEAAATRGTAEAVKMLLEAGAEVENGTPLHFAAGASPPGANPHAGRVTPTKEFDMARIPVMSLLVERGAKVNQRAETRHMVPRYPIVHAVMAGAIERVRWLLQHGADPHLKGNFGSAMECAKHGSEEMRKVLREGGATVKSIDDEGDGQEETQGGETN
;
A
#
# COMPACT_ATOMS: atom_id res chain seq x y z
N MET A 1 11.40 14.58 9.62
CA MET A 1 11.00 15.58 10.62
C MET A 1 10.32 16.66 9.83
N GLU A 2 9.08 16.96 10.15
CA GLU A 2 8.38 18.11 9.56
C GLU A 2 9.05 19.40 10.07
N PRO A 3 9.23 20.45 9.25
CA PRO A 3 9.86 21.69 9.68
C PRO A 3 9.23 22.29 10.96
N GLU A 4 7.90 22.17 11.10
CA GLU A 4 7.13 22.65 12.26
C GLU A 4 7.33 21.79 13.52
N ASP A 5 7.70 20.52 13.35
CA ASP A 5 7.94 19.62 14.49
C ASP A 5 9.31 19.87 15.15
N ALA A 6 10.24 20.54 14.45
CA ALA A 6 11.65 20.70 14.86
C ALA A 6 11.81 21.39 16.22
N ASP A 7 10.95 22.37 16.51
CA ASP A 7 10.94 23.12 17.76
C ASP A 7 10.50 22.27 18.96
N TYR A 8 9.66 21.25 18.71
CA TYR A 8 9.11 20.37 19.73
C TYR A 8 9.95 19.12 19.96
N ILE A 9 10.58 18.58 18.91
CA ILE A 9 11.32 17.30 18.96
C ILE A 9 12.84 17.48 19.03
N GLY A 10 13.32 18.73 18.88
CA GLY A 10 14.72 19.10 18.83
C GLY A 10 15.40 18.80 17.49
N LEU A 11 16.52 19.47 17.19
CA LEU A 11 17.25 19.37 15.92
C LEU A 11 17.84 17.96 15.62
N ARG A 12 17.81 17.03 16.60
CA ARG A 12 18.26 15.64 16.43
C ARG A 12 17.33 14.63 17.13
N PRO A 13 16.13 14.37 16.60
CA PRO A 13 15.10 13.53 17.23
C PRO A 13 15.51 12.05 17.26
N TYR A 14 16.47 11.66 16.40
CA TYR A 14 17.03 10.32 16.31
C TYR A 14 18.47 10.22 16.86
N SER A 15 19.01 11.30 17.47
CA SER A 15 20.30 11.21 18.16
C SER A 15 20.12 10.36 19.40
N SER A 16 20.53 9.11 19.29
CA SER A 16 20.61 8.09 20.32
C SER A 16 21.65 8.45 21.39
N THR A 17 21.43 9.54 22.11
CA THR A 17 22.18 9.92 23.30
C THR A 17 21.24 9.99 24.49
N LEU A 18 20.60 8.84 24.78
CA LEU A 18 20.63 8.14 26.07
C LEU A 18 19.57 7.02 26.07
N PRO A 19 19.92 5.75 26.35
CA PRO A 19 18.95 4.79 26.87
C PRO A 19 18.64 5.22 28.31
N SER A 20 17.70 6.16 28.48
CA SER A 20 17.33 6.62 29.82
C SER A 20 16.40 5.58 30.47
N PRO A 21 16.54 5.30 31.78
CA PRO A 21 15.58 4.50 32.54
C PRO A 21 14.13 4.95 32.28
N PHE A 22 13.91 6.26 32.11
CA PHE A 22 12.62 6.85 31.77
C PHE A 22 12.01 6.32 30.47
N GLN A 23 12.79 6.18 29.39
CA GLN A 23 12.26 5.61 28.14
C GLN A 23 11.81 4.15 28.31
N SER A 24 12.59 3.35 29.04
CA SER A 24 12.22 1.97 29.37
C SER A 24 10.94 1.92 30.21
N THR A 25 10.82 2.81 31.20
CA THR A 25 9.61 2.98 32.01
C THR A 25 8.41 3.42 31.17
N CYS A 26 8.55 4.37 30.25
CA CYS A 26 7.46 4.75 29.36
C CYS A 26 7.02 3.58 28.47
N ARG A 27 7.98 2.78 27.99
CA ARG A 27 7.70 1.66 27.09
C ARG A 27 6.97 0.50 27.76
N LYS A 28 7.27 0.17 29.02
CA LYS A 28 6.76 -1.06 29.67
C LYS A 28 6.35 -0.90 31.14
N GLY A 29 6.71 0.21 31.77
CA GLY A 29 6.52 0.46 33.20
C GLY A 29 5.14 1.01 33.54
N PRO A 30 4.77 0.95 34.83
CA PRO A 30 3.51 1.52 35.32
C PRO A 30 3.54 3.05 35.26
N VAL A 31 2.35 3.65 35.10
CA VAL A 31 2.20 5.11 35.01
C VAL A 31 2.72 5.84 36.25
N ASP A 32 2.64 5.23 37.43
CA ASP A 32 3.16 5.82 38.68
C ASP A 32 4.67 6.03 38.66
N ALA A 33 5.42 5.13 38.03
CA ALA A 33 6.86 5.28 37.87
C ALA A 33 7.21 6.41 36.89
N ILE A 34 6.36 6.63 35.87
CA ILE A 34 6.50 7.74 34.94
C ILE A 34 6.20 9.06 35.65
N ARG A 35 5.13 9.11 36.45
CA ARG A 35 4.75 10.25 37.27
C ARG A 35 5.86 10.63 38.26
N ALA A 36 6.44 9.64 38.94
CA ALA A 36 7.58 9.85 39.84
C ALA A 36 8.82 10.37 39.10
N ALA A 37 9.08 9.88 37.89
CA ALA A 37 10.23 10.30 37.09
C ALA A 37 10.09 11.74 36.53
N ILE A 38 8.87 12.20 36.23
CA ILE A 38 8.60 13.60 35.88
C ILE A 38 8.70 14.49 37.13
N GLY A 39 8.18 14.01 38.27
CA GLY A 39 8.27 14.69 39.57
C GLY A 39 7.59 16.07 39.58
N SER A 40 8.13 17.00 40.37
CA SER A 40 7.66 18.41 40.44
C SER A 40 8.38 19.35 39.47
N LYS A 41 9.21 18.82 38.57
CA LYS A 41 9.93 19.61 37.57
C LYS A 41 8.96 19.91 36.43
N THR A 42 9.03 21.10 35.83
CA THR A 42 8.33 21.41 34.58
C THR A 42 9.09 20.71 33.43
N PRO A 43 8.59 19.57 32.90
CA PRO A 43 9.29 18.88 31.83
C PRO A 43 9.24 19.72 30.54
N THR A 44 10.28 19.63 29.70
CA THR A 44 10.25 20.29 28.40
C THR A 44 9.30 19.54 27.45
N PRO A 45 8.70 20.21 26.45
CA PRO A 45 7.89 19.54 25.44
C PRO A 45 8.64 18.40 24.74
N ALA A 46 9.93 18.59 24.43
CA ALA A 46 10.78 17.55 23.86
C ALA A 46 10.97 16.33 24.78
N PHE A 47 11.16 16.55 26.09
CA PHE A 47 11.29 15.46 27.05
C PHE A 47 10.01 14.59 27.10
N LEU A 48 8.85 15.24 27.15
CA LEU A 48 7.56 14.56 27.11
C LEU A 48 7.33 13.84 25.78
N HIS A 49 7.70 14.46 24.66
CA HIS A 49 7.60 13.85 23.32
C HIS A 49 8.44 12.57 23.21
N HIS A 50 9.68 12.57 23.72
CA HIS A 50 10.50 11.36 23.73
C HIS A 50 9.91 10.24 24.60
N GLY A 51 9.29 10.59 25.74
CA GLY A 51 8.51 9.64 26.54
C GLY A 51 7.32 9.08 25.76
N LEU A 52 6.59 9.95 25.05
CA LEU A 52 5.42 9.58 24.26
C LEU A 52 5.80 8.60 23.14
N VAL A 53 6.88 8.88 22.40
CA VAL A 53 7.41 7.98 21.37
C VAL A 53 7.75 6.60 21.95
N ALA A 54 8.35 6.55 23.14
CA ALA A 54 8.68 5.29 23.80
C ALA A 54 7.43 4.51 24.26
N ALA A 55 6.43 5.21 24.80
CA ALA A 55 5.14 4.63 25.21
C ALA A 55 4.37 4.04 24.03
N LEU A 56 4.29 4.79 22.91
CA LEU A 56 3.63 4.36 21.67
C LEU A 56 4.30 3.10 21.10
N ASN A 57 5.63 3.08 20.95
CA ASN A 57 6.39 1.89 20.51
C ASN A 57 6.23 0.68 21.45
N GLY A 58 5.87 0.92 22.71
CA GLY A 58 5.64 -0.11 23.71
C GLY A 58 4.22 -0.67 23.72
N GLY A 59 3.25 0.00 23.08
CA GLY A 59 1.84 -0.31 23.28
C GLY A 59 1.29 0.12 24.64
N ASN A 60 1.99 1.01 25.35
CA ASN A 60 1.63 1.40 26.72
C ASN A 60 0.57 2.51 26.71
N VAL A 61 -0.70 2.10 26.68
CA VAL A 61 -1.87 2.99 26.59
C VAL A 61 -1.94 3.95 27.77
N GLU A 62 -1.73 3.47 29.00
CA GLU A 62 -1.79 4.30 30.22
C GLU A 62 -0.67 5.34 30.27
N ALA A 63 0.55 4.94 29.90
CA ALA A 63 1.67 5.89 29.79
C ALA A 63 1.41 6.94 28.70
N THR A 64 0.87 6.51 27.55
CA THR A 64 0.53 7.40 26.43
C THR A 64 -0.48 8.44 26.87
N ARG A 65 -1.59 8.01 27.50
CA ARG A 65 -2.62 8.90 28.05
C ARG A 65 -2.02 9.93 28.99
N TYR A 66 -1.27 9.47 29.99
CA TYR A 66 -0.68 10.35 31.00
C TYR A 66 0.29 11.38 30.39
N LEU A 67 1.10 10.97 29.40
CA LEU A 67 2.05 11.87 28.74
C LEU A 67 1.34 12.93 27.89
N LEU A 68 0.27 12.54 27.18
CA LEU A 68 -0.58 13.47 26.42
C LEU A 68 -1.30 14.47 27.34
N GLU A 69 -1.88 13.99 28.44
CA GLU A 69 -2.49 14.85 29.49
C GLU A 69 -1.47 15.78 30.16
N SER A 70 -0.20 15.35 30.23
CA SER A 70 0.91 16.16 30.75
C SER A 70 1.41 17.21 29.73
N GLY A 71 0.82 17.29 28.54
CA GLY A 71 1.18 18.26 27.50
C GLY A 71 2.29 17.79 26.55
N ALA A 72 2.48 16.47 26.36
CA ALA A 72 3.38 15.98 25.33
C ALA A 72 2.92 16.45 23.93
N PRO A 73 3.77 17.12 23.15
CA PRO A 73 3.39 17.58 21.83
C PRO A 73 3.20 16.39 20.89
N VAL A 74 2.10 16.40 20.16
CA VAL A 74 1.72 15.34 19.22
C VAL A 74 2.29 15.64 17.84
N ALA A 75 3.58 15.38 17.67
CA ALA A 75 4.26 15.59 16.40
C ALA A 75 3.59 14.76 15.29
N ARG A 76 3.57 15.27 14.06
CA ARG A 76 2.74 14.73 12.98
C ARG A 76 3.10 13.29 12.59
N LEU A 77 4.40 12.96 12.64
CA LEU A 77 4.94 11.63 12.33
C LEU A 77 4.89 10.63 13.50
N VAL A 78 4.34 11.03 14.66
CA VAL A 78 4.34 10.19 15.86
C VAL A 78 3.56 8.87 15.65
N VAL A 79 2.57 8.88 14.77
CA VAL A 79 1.74 7.72 14.39
C VAL A 79 2.56 6.53 13.88
N HIS A 80 3.74 6.75 13.27
CA HIS A 80 4.60 5.64 12.83
C HIS A 80 5.10 4.77 13.98
N ASN A 81 5.17 5.31 15.19
CA ASN A 81 5.55 4.56 16.39
C ASN A 81 4.43 3.63 16.86
N VAL A 82 3.17 3.95 16.56
CA VAL A 82 2.03 3.06 16.84
C VAL A 82 2.15 1.78 16.02
N LEU A 83 2.69 1.84 14.80
CA LEU A 83 2.85 0.67 13.94
C LEU A 83 3.81 -0.38 14.52
N GLY A 84 4.69 0.01 15.44
CA GLY A 84 5.57 -0.90 16.18
C GLY A 84 4.94 -1.51 17.44
N ALA A 85 3.77 -1.02 17.87
CA ALA A 85 3.05 -1.54 19.02
C ALA A 85 2.35 -2.88 18.72
N PRO A 86 2.03 -3.69 19.75
CA PRO A 86 1.16 -4.86 19.60
C PRO A 86 -0.18 -4.50 18.94
N SER A 87 -0.67 -5.35 18.03
CA SER A 87 -1.86 -5.07 17.20
C SER A 87 -3.12 -4.77 18.01
N ASP A 88 -3.31 -5.38 19.18
CA ASP A 88 -4.44 -5.13 20.10
C ASP A 88 -4.38 -3.75 20.77
N ARG A 89 -3.21 -3.10 20.75
CA ARG A 89 -2.97 -1.78 21.35
C ARG A 89 -3.01 -0.65 20.34
N GLN A 90 -2.91 -0.94 19.05
CA GLN A 90 -2.80 0.08 18.02
C GLN A 90 -4.06 0.97 17.93
N GLY A 91 -5.26 0.39 17.97
CA GLY A 91 -6.52 1.15 17.98
C GLY A 91 -6.62 2.13 19.16
N PRO A 92 -6.53 1.67 20.41
CA PRO A 92 -6.58 2.55 21.58
C PRO A 92 -5.50 3.65 21.59
N LEU A 93 -4.32 3.38 21.04
CA LEU A 93 -3.28 4.41 20.89
C LEU A 93 -3.62 5.44 19.81
N LEU A 94 -4.25 5.03 18.71
CA LEU A 94 -4.73 5.95 17.67
C LEU A 94 -5.86 6.83 18.19
N ASP A 95 -6.80 6.25 18.94
CA ASP A 95 -7.89 6.98 19.60
C ASP A 95 -7.31 8.08 20.52
N LEU A 96 -6.35 7.72 21.37
CA LEU A 96 -5.66 8.68 22.24
C LEU A 96 -4.96 9.80 21.47
N LEU A 97 -4.28 9.50 20.37
CA LEU A 97 -3.65 10.54 19.56
C LEU A 97 -4.70 11.48 18.94
N ALA A 98 -5.81 10.92 18.45
CA ALA A 98 -6.91 11.67 17.84
C ALA A 98 -7.60 12.60 18.85
N ASP A 99 -7.90 12.08 20.05
CA ASP A 99 -8.46 12.84 21.17
C ASP A 99 -7.57 14.03 21.58
N HIS A 100 -6.27 13.92 21.35
CA HIS A 100 -5.28 14.95 21.65
C HIS A 100 -4.80 15.74 20.42
N GLY A 101 -5.66 15.85 19.39
CA GLY A 101 -5.50 16.79 18.29
C GLY A 101 -4.69 16.28 17.10
N TRP A 102 -4.27 15.01 17.10
CA TRP A 102 -3.73 14.40 15.89
C TRP A 102 -4.87 14.13 14.90
N SER A 103 -4.66 14.43 13.63
CA SER A 103 -5.62 14.13 12.57
C SER A 103 -4.95 13.35 11.45
N PRO A 104 -5.53 12.22 11.01
CA PRO A 104 -5.00 11.44 9.90
C PRO A 104 -5.22 12.12 8.53
N ASN A 105 -6.10 13.14 8.47
CA ASN A 105 -6.46 13.85 7.24
C ASN A 105 -5.57 15.07 6.95
N SER A 106 -4.68 15.42 7.88
CA SER A 106 -3.83 16.59 7.72
C SER A 106 -2.62 16.23 6.84
N PRO A 107 -2.34 16.99 5.76
CA PRO A 107 -1.32 16.63 4.78
C PRO A 107 0.11 16.68 5.35
N TYR A 108 0.84 15.57 5.36
CA TYR A 108 2.26 15.54 5.75
C TYR A 108 3.12 16.41 4.81
N TYR A 109 4.36 16.77 5.18
CA TYR A 109 5.31 17.44 4.30
C TYR A 109 5.41 16.68 2.96
N GLN A 110 5.32 17.41 1.84
CA GLN A 110 5.22 16.86 0.49
C GLN A 110 3.96 16.00 0.21
N GLY A 111 2.90 16.14 1.02
CA GLY A 111 1.65 15.39 0.86
C GLY A 111 1.79 13.91 1.17
N ALA A 112 2.74 13.49 2.03
CA ALA A 112 2.89 12.07 2.35
C ALA A 112 1.57 11.46 2.86
N VAL A 113 1.31 10.20 2.51
CA VAL A 113 0.06 9.51 2.85
C VAL A 113 0.40 8.23 3.59
N ILE A 114 -0.24 8.00 4.73
CA ILE A 114 0.05 6.85 5.59
C ILE A 114 -0.56 5.55 5.04
N LEU A 115 -1.67 5.64 4.29
CA LEU A 115 -2.41 4.47 3.78
C LEU A 115 -1.52 3.46 3.02
N PRO A 116 -0.69 3.84 2.02
CA PRO A 116 0.18 2.89 1.32
C PRO A 116 1.14 2.10 2.23
N ARG A 117 1.48 2.63 3.42
CA ARG A 117 2.40 1.99 4.38
C ARG A 117 1.69 0.98 5.30
N VAL A 118 0.39 1.13 5.49
CA VAL A 118 -0.40 0.33 6.45
C VAL A 118 -1.35 -0.65 5.78
N VAL A 119 -1.34 -0.77 4.45
CA VAL A 119 -2.19 -1.72 3.69
C VAL A 119 -2.05 -3.19 4.10
N THR A 120 -0.95 -3.56 4.77
CA THR A 120 -0.74 -4.92 5.33
C THR A 120 -1.19 -5.05 6.78
N ASN A 121 -1.52 -3.94 7.44
CA ASN A 121 -2.04 -3.89 8.81
C ASN A 121 -3.54 -3.54 8.77
N ILE A 122 -4.36 -4.58 8.73
CA ILE A 122 -5.82 -4.47 8.57
C ILE A 122 -6.48 -3.61 9.64
N SER A 123 -6.07 -3.76 10.90
CA SER A 123 -6.66 -3.00 12.02
C SER A 123 -6.42 -1.51 11.88
N VAL A 124 -5.18 -1.10 11.58
CA VAL A 124 -4.82 0.31 11.38
C VAL A 124 -5.42 0.87 10.10
N LEU A 125 -5.41 0.08 9.01
CA LEU A 125 -6.05 0.46 7.76
C LEU A 125 -7.54 0.77 7.97
N ARG A 126 -8.26 -0.14 8.64
CA ARG A 126 -9.67 0.04 8.98
C ARG A 126 -9.90 1.31 9.80
N TRP A 127 -9.13 1.47 10.88
CA TRP A 127 -9.23 2.66 11.73
C TRP A 127 -9.07 3.95 10.93
N LEU A 128 -8.08 4.02 10.03
CA LEU A 128 -7.85 5.22 9.21
C LEU A 128 -9.00 5.50 8.24
N LEU A 129 -9.53 4.46 7.58
CA LEU A 129 -10.64 4.61 6.64
C LEU A 129 -11.94 5.01 7.37
N ASP A 130 -12.19 4.46 8.56
CA ASP A 130 -13.33 4.84 9.41
C ASP A 130 -13.25 6.32 9.85
N HIS A 131 -12.04 6.91 9.90
CA HIS A 131 -11.81 8.33 10.17
C HIS A 131 -11.75 9.20 8.91
N GLY A 132 -12.23 8.69 7.77
CA GLY A 132 -12.45 9.46 6.54
C GLY A 132 -11.18 9.76 5.74
N VAL A 133 -10.10 9.00 5.94
CA VAL A 133 -8.87 9.19 5.15
C VAL A 133 -9.13 8.83 3.69
N ASN A 134 -8.97 9.81 2.80
CA ASN A 134 -9.19 9.61 1.37
C ASN A 134 -8.16 8.64 0.78
N PRO A 135 -8.57 7.48 0.25
CA PRO A 135 -7.66 6.48 -0.31
C PRO A 135 -6.99 6.91 -1.63
N ASN A 136 -7.48 7.97 -2.27
CA ASN A 136 -6.95 8.49 -3.53
C ASN A 136 -5.85 9.56 -3.36
N HIS A 137 -5.53 9.96 -2.12
CA HIS A 137 -4.46 10.93 -1.87
C HIS A 137 -3.07 10.30 -2.07
N SER A 138 -2.12 11.03 -2.65
CA SER A 138 -0.67 10.71 -2.59
C SER A 138 0.26 11.89 -2.36
N THR A 139 1.52 11.56 -2.11
CA THR A 139 2.65 12.49 -2.12
C THR A 139 2.64 13.32 -3.40
N GLN A 140 2.89 14.63 -3.28
CA GLN A 140 3.10 15.52 -4.40
C GLN A 140 4.33 15.09 -5.18
N TYR A 141 4.14 14.43 -6.33
CA TYR A 141 5.26 14.05 -7.19
C TYR A 141 5.72 15.21 -8.09
N LYS A 142 4.82 16.17 -8.37
CA LYS A 142 4.98 17.16 -9.45
C LYS A 142 5.57 18.51 -9.01
N TYR A 143 5.40 18.88 -7.73
CA TYR A 143 5.89 20.14 -7.19
C TYR A 143 6.60 19.88 -5.85
N LEU A 144 7.93 19.77 -5.89
CA LEU A 144 8.79 19.71 -4.69
C LEU A 144 8.86 21.07 -3.96
N THR A 145 7.78 21.86 -3.98
CA THR A 145 7.71 23.21 -3.40
C THR A 145 7.40 23.20 -1.91
N GLY A 146 7.09 22.03 -1.34
CA GLY A 146 6.94 21.84 0.10
C GLY A 146 5.62 22.31 0.70
N THR A 147 4.70 22.88 -0.08
CA THR A 147 3.47 23.54 0.42
C THR A 147 2.18 23.28 -0.38
N GLY A 148 2.07 22.18 -1.15
CA GLY A 148 0.82 21.84 -1.85
C GLY A 148 -0.15 20.96 -1.06
N GLU A 149 -1.36 20.74 -1.59
CA GLU A 149 -2.27 19.66 -1.17
C GLU A 149 -1.82 18.30 -1.75
N PRO A 150 -2.18 17.15 -1.14
CA PRO A 150 -1.90 15.83 -1.71
C PRO A 150 -2.52 15.71 -3.12
N GLU A 151 -1.87 14.97 -4.01
CA GLU A 151 -2.44 14.67 -5.33
C GLU A 151 -3.67 13.77 -5.12
N SER A 152 -4.85 14.23 -5.54
CA SER A 152 -6.14 13.60 -5.22
C SER A 152 -6.60 12.53 -6.20
N SER A 153 -5.82 12.31 -7.27
CA SER A 153 -6.09 11.33 -8.33
C SER A 153 -5.08 10.19 -8.32
N SER A 154 -4.63 9.77 -7.13
CA SER A 154 -3.59 8.76 -7.00
C SER A 154 -4.12 7.40 -6.63
N CYS A 155 -3.62 6.37 -7.31
CA CYS A 155 -3.94 4.98 -6.99
C CYS A 155 -2.98 4.38 -5.94
N ALA A 156 -2.13 5.18 -5.28
CA ALA A 156 -0.99 4.69 -4.49
C ALA A 156 -1.35 3.70 -3.37
N ALA A 157 -2.43 3.94 -2.62
CA ALA A 157 -2.86 3.03 -1.57
C ALA A 157 -3.38 1.70 -2.16
N LEU A 158 -4.18 1.80 -3.22
CA LEU A 158 -4.75 0.64 -3.91
C LEU A 158 -3.67 -0.19 -4.62
N GLU A 159 -2.70 0.44 -5.29
CA GLU A 159 -1.55 -0.22 -5.91
C GLU A 159 -0.65 -0.89 -4.86
N ALA A 160 -0.42 -0.24 -3.71
CA ALA A 160 0.32 -0.85 -2.61
C ALA A 160 -0.41 -2.08 -2.03
N ALA A 161 -1.73 -2.00 -1.85
CA ALA A 161 -2.56 -3.12 -1.40
C ALA A 161 -2.60 -4.24 -2.47
N ALA A 162 -2.71 -3.89 -3.74
CA ALA A 162 -2.65 -4.82 -4.85
C ALA A 162 -1.30 -5.53 -4.94
N THR A 163 -0.20 -4.86 -4.57
CA THR A 163 1.14 -5.46 -4.54
C THR A 163 1.34 -6.37 -3.32
N ARG A 164 0.97 -5.91 -2.11
CA ARG A 164 1.40 -6.53 -0.83
C ARG A 164 0.27 -6.87 0.14
N GLY A 165 -0.89 -6.23 -0.01
CA GLY A 165 -2.04 -6.39 0.87
C GLY A 165 -2.86 -7.64 0.57
N THR A 166 -3.86 -7.92 1.41
CA THR A 166 -4.83 -9.00 1.23
C THR A 166 -6.01 -8.54 0.37
N ALA A 167 -6.85 -9.47 -0.08
CA ALA A 167 -8.12 -9.13 -0.73
C ALA A 167 -9.03 -8.28 0.18
N GLU A 168 -8.97 -8.48 1.50
CA GLU A 168 -9.68 -7.67 2.47
C GLU A 168 -9.20 -6.21 2.47
N ALA A 169 -7.87 -5.97 2.45
CA ALA A 169 -7.31 -4.62 2.37
C ALA A 169 -7.76 -3.89 1.09
N VAL A 170 -7.72 -4.59 -0.04
CA VAL A 170 -8.17 -4.04 -1.34
C VAL A 170 -9.67 -3.74 -1.30
N LYS A 171 -10.48 -4.63 -0.73
CA LYS A 171 -11.91 -4.42 -0.54
C LYS A 171 -12.21 -3.19 0.29
N MET A 172 -11.54 -3.01 1.44
CA MET A 172 -11.72 -1.84 2.30
C MET A 172 -11.38 -0.54 1.58
N LEU A 173 -10.28 -0.49 0.83
CA LEU A 173 -9.91 0.70 0.06
C LEU A 173 -10.95 1.03 -1.02
N LEU A 174 -11.43 0.04 -1.75
CA LEU A 174 -12.44 0.23 -2.79
C LEU A 174 -13.80 0.65 -2.21
N GLU A 175 -14.18 0.10 -1.06
CA GLU A 175 -15.40 0.52 -0.33
C GLU A 175 -15.27 1.94 0.24
N ALA A 176 -14.05 2.39 0.56
CA ALA A 176 -13.75 3.76 0.95
C ALA A 176 -13.60 4.73 -0.24
N GLY A 177 -13.90 4.29 -1.47
CA GLY A 177 -13.90 5.13 -2.66
C GLY A 177 -12.59 5.19 -3.42
N ALA A 178 -11.68 4.23 -3.24
CA ALA A 178 -10.47 4.14 -4.08
C ALA A 178 -10.85 3.92 -5.56
N GLU A 179 -10.32 4.75 -6.44
CA GLU A 179 -10.61 4.71 -7.87
C GLU A 179 -9.60 3.84 -8.61
N VAL A 180 -10.08 2.75 -9.21
CA VAL A 180 -9.26 1.79 -9.96
C VAL A 180 -8.64 2.42 -11.21
N GLU A 181 -9.38 3.30 -11.89
CA GLU A 181 -8.98 3.92 -13.15
C GLU A 181 -7.84 4.95 -13.01
N ASN A 182 -7.59 5.45 -11.79
CA ASN A 182 -6.51 6.41 -11.52
C ASN A 182 -5.10 5.80 -11.61
N GLY A 183 -4.99 4.49 -11.79
CA GLY A 183 -3.71 3.81 -11.89
C GLY A 183 -3.79 2.47 -12.58
N THR A 184 -2.88 1.58 -12.18
CA THR A 184 -2.71 0.25 -12.80
C THR A 184 -2.66 -0.86 -11.73
N PRO A 185 -3.59 -0.91 -10.76
CA PRO A 185 -3.50 -1.82 -9.63
C PRO A 185 -3.49 -3.30 -10.06
N LEU A 186 -4.11 -3.64 -11.19
CA LEU A 186 -4.06 -5.01 -11.72
C LEU A 186 -2.65 -5.42 -12.14
N HIS A 187 -1.83 -4.51 -12.69
CA HIS A 187 -0.42 -4.77 -13.02
C HIS A 187 0.38 -5.12 -11.77
N PHE A 188 0.18 -4.35 -10.70
CA PHE A 188 0.81 -4.60 -9.40
C PHE A 188 0.35 -5.91 -8.77
N ALA A 189 -0.94 -6.23 -8.84
CA ALA A 189 -1.47 -7.52 -8.38
C ALA A 189 -0.91 -8.70 -9.17
N ALA A 190 -0.76 -8.56 -10.49
CA ALA A 190 -0.20 -9.56 -11.37
C ALA A 190 1.31 -9.75 -11.15
N GLY A 191 2.05 -8.69 -10.82
CA GLY A 191 3.49 -8.71 -10.56
C GLY A 191 3.89 -8.97 -9.10
N ALA A 192 2.92 -9.07 -8.18
CA ALA A 192 3.19 -9.26 -6.75
C ALA A 192 4.14 -10.45 -6.51
N SER A 193 5.15 -10.22 -5.68
CA SER A 193 6.15 -11.22 -5.30
C SER A 193 5.97 -11.64 -3.83
N PRO A 194 6.37 -12.86 -3.45
CA PRO A 194 6.33 -13.29 -2.05
C PRO A 194 7.14 -12.34 -1.14
N PRO A 195 6.76 -12.16 0.13
CA PRO A 195 7.51 -11.34 1.08
C PRO A 195 8.99 -11.77 1.16
N GLY A 196 9.90 -10.80 1.10
CA GLY A 196 11.35 -11.05 1.14
C GLY A 196 11.97 -11.47 -0.19
N ALA A 197 11.18 -11.72 -1.24
CA ALA A 197 11.70 -11.94 -2.57
C ALA A 197 12.22 -10.63 -3.17
N ASN A 198 13.40 -10.67 -3.80
CA ASN A 198 13.93 -9.55 -4.57
C ASN A 198 13.96 -9.91 -6.06
N PRO A 199 12.98 -9.45 -6.87
CA PRO A 199 12.93 -9.73 -8.30
C PRO A 199 14.11 -9.12 -9.07
N HIS A 200 14.86 -8.19 -8.47
CA HIS A 200 16.09 -7.64 -9.06
C HIS A 200 17.34 -8.48 -8.77
N ALA A 201 17.31 -9.34 -7.74
CA ALA A 201 18.44 -10.21 -7.40
C ALA A 201 18.43 -11.53 -8.17
N GLY A 202 17.28 -11.95 -8.70
CA GLY A 202 17.15 -13.19 -9.47
C GLY A 202 15.70 -13.53 -9.79
N ARG A 203 15.52 -14.63 -10.53
CA ARG A 203 14.19 -15.12 -10.91
C ARG A 203 13.45 -15.61 -9.66
N VAL A 204 12.34 -14.95 -9.34
CA VAL A 204 11.45 -15.36 -8.28
C VAL A 204 10.53 -16.46 -8.80
N THR A 205 10.42 -17.56 -8.07
CA THR A 205 9.44 -18.62 -8.34
C THR A 205 8.49 -18.67 -7.15
N PRO A 206 7.31 -18.01 -7.22
CA PRO A 206 6.33 -18.06 -6.14
C PRO A 206 5.81 -19.49 -5.95
N THR A 207 5.43 -19.85 -4.73
CA THR A 207 4.73 -21.12 -4.49
C THR A 207 3.33 -21.05 -5.09
N LYS A 208 2.75 -22.22 -5.42
CA LYS A 208 1.39 -22.30 -5.97
C LYS A 208 0.37 -21.70 -5.00
N GLU A 209 0.56 -21.89 -3.70
CA GLU A 209 -0.32 -21.36 -2.65
C GLU A 209 -0.31 -19.83 -2.63
N PHE A 210 0.88 -19.22 -2.72
CA PHE A 210 0.98 -17.76 -2.81
C PHE A 210 0.33 -17.23 -4.08
N ASP A 211 0.58 -17.89 -5.21
CA ASP A 211 0.07 -17.46 -6.52
C ASP A 211 -1.47 -17.49 -6.56
N MET A 212 -2.07 -18.60 -6.09
CA MET A 212 -3.52 -18.75 -5.95
C MET A 212 -4.11 -17.73 -4.97
N ALA A 213 -3.41 -17.41 -3.87
CA ALA A 213 -3.86 -16.42 -2.90
C ALA A 213 -3.90 -14.98 -3.47
N ARG A 214 -3.24 -14.71 -4.60
CA ARG A 214 -3.33 -13.40 -5.29
C ARG A 214 -4.54 -13.30 -6.22
N ILE A 215 -5.13 -14.42 -6.66
CA ILE A 215 -6.27 -14.41 -7.59
C ILE A 215 -7.49 -13.63 -7.05
N PRO A 216 -7.89 -13.77 -5.77
CA PRO A 216 -8.99 -12.98 -5.22
C PRO A 216 -8.75 -11.46 -5.28
N VAL A 217 -7.50 -11.02 -5.15
CA VAL A 217 -7.14 -9.60 -5.32
C VAL A 217 -7.36 -9.15 -6.76
N MET A 218 -6.88 -9.93 -7.73
CA MET A 218 -7.04 -9.62 -9.16
C MET A 218 -8.50 -9.63 -9.58
N SER A 219 -9.26 -10.62 -9.11
CA SER A 219 -10.70 -10.76 -9.40
C SER A 219 -11.46 -9.53 -8.91
N LEU A 220 -11.24 -9.11 -7.66
CA LEU A 220 -11.88 -7.93 -7.10
C LEU A 220 -11.54 -6.63 -7.85
N LEU A 221 -10.31 -6.49 -8.37
CA LEU A 221 -9.94 -5.32 -9.16
C LEU A 221 -10.67 -5.30 -10.51
N VAL A 222 -10.77 -6.45 -11.19
CA VAL A 222 -11.48 -6.56 -12.48
C VAL A 222 -12.98 -6.35 -12.30
N GLU A 223 -13.58 -6.90 -11.24
CA GLU A 223 -14.99 -6.66 -10.87
C GLU A 223 -15.28 -5.17 -10.62
N ARG A 224 -14.27 -4.38 -10.28
CA ARG A 224 -14.37 -2.94 -10.01
C ARG A 224 -13.85 -2.06 -11.15
N GLY A 225 -13.72 -2.63 -12.34
CA GLY A 225 -13.44 -1.91 -13.59
C GLY A 225 -12.03 -2.07 -14.14
N ALA A 226 -11.10 -2.72 -13.43
CA ALA A 226 -9.73 -2.89 -13.94
C ALA A 226 -9.74 -3.67 -15.26
N LYS A 227 -9.21 -3.06 -16.33
CA LYS A 227 -9.19 -3.69 -17.65
C LYS A 227 -8.03 -4.66 -17.75
N VAL A 228 -8.32 -5.91 -18.10
CA VAL A 228 -7.35 -7.02 -18.19
C VAL A 228 -6.19 -6.72 -19.15
N ASN A 229 -6.47 -6.01 -20.24
CA ASN A 229 -5.49 -5.58 -21.25
C ASN A 229 -5.09 -4.09 -21.12
N GLN A 230 -5.28 -3.46 -19.96
CA GLN A 230 -4.90 -2.06 -19.76
C GLN A 230 -3.41 -1.86 -20.03
N ARG A 231 -3.08 -0.93 -20.93
CA ARG A 231 -1.72 -0.52 -21.21
C ARG A 231 -1.27 0.50 -20.18
N ALA A 232 -0.27 0.17 -19.36
CA ALA A 232 0.35 1.13 -18.47
C ALA A 232 1.13 2.17 -19.29
N GLU A 233 0.79 3.44 -19.09
CA GLU A 233 1.51 4.58 -19.66
C GLU A 233 2.50 5.09 -18.63
N THR A 234 3.77 4.74 -18.80
CA THR A 234 4.83 5.24 -17.94
C THR A 234 5.99 5.75 -18.78
N ARG A 235 6.66 6.79 -18.29
CA ARG A 235 7.92 7.30 -18.87
C ARG A 235 9.11 6.35 -18.66
N HIS A 236 8.92 5.30 -17.86
CA HIS A 236 9.94 4.32 -17.50
C HIS A 236 9.80 3.05 -18.35
N MET A 237 10.90 2.32 -18.55
CA MET A 237 10.87 1.03 -19.24
C MET A 237 10.33 -0.05 -18.30
N VAL A 238 9.01 -0.12 -18.16
CA VAL A 238 8.30 -1.13 -17.34
C VAL A 238 7.44 -2.05 -18.21
N PRO A 239 7.08 -3.24 -17.70
CA PRO A 239 6.09 -4.09 -18.36
C PRO A 239 4.76 -3.36 -18.47
N ARG A 240 4.17 -3.36 -19.66
CA ARG A 240 2.99 -2.52 -19.95
C ARG A 240 1.65 -3.19 -19.67
N TYR A 241 1.59 -4.51 -19.62
CA TYR A 241 0.33 -5.25 -19.49
C TYR A 241 0.37 -6.17 -18.26
N PRO A 242 -0.75 -6.40 -17.57
CA PRO A 242 -0.79 -7.26 -16.37
C PRO A 242 -0.20 -8.65 -16.62
N ILE A 243 -0.51 -9.27 -17.76
CA ILE A 243 0.01 -10.60 -18.10
C ILE A 243 1.53 -10.63 -18.22
N VAL A 244 2.16 -9.55 -18.67
CA VAL A 244 3.63 -9.47 -18.73
C VAL A 244 4.23 -9.42 -17.32
N HIS A 245 3.61 -8.67 -16.40
CA HIS A 245 4.02 -8.64 -14.99
C HIS A 245 3.94 -10.04 -14.35
N ALA A 246 2.85 -10.78 -14.58
CA ALA A 246 2.69 -12.15 -14.07
C ALA A 246 3.74 -13.12 -14.64
N VAL A 247 4.03 -13.05 -15.95
CA VAL A 247 5.07 -13.88 -16.58
C VAL A 247 6.44 -13.61 -15.97
N MET A 248 6.80 -12.33 -15.77
CA MET A 248 8.07 -11.94 -15.16
C MET A 248 8.17 -12.35 -13.69
N ALA A 249 7.06 -12.34 -12.97
CA ALA A 249 6.96 -12.84 -11.60
C ALA A 249 6.97 -14.38 -11.52
N GLY A 250 6.98 -15.10 -12.66
CA GLY A 250 6.93 -16.57 -12.68
C GLY A 250 5.59 -17.15 -12.20
N ALA A 251 4.52 -16.36 -12.28
CA ALA A 251 3.23 -16.59 -11.66
C ALA A 251 2.28 -17.39 -12.58
N ILE A 252 2.43 -18.71 -12.61
CA ILE A 252 1.72 -19.60 -13.55
C ILE A 252 0.20 -19.51 -13.42
N GLU A 253 -0.33 -19.57 -12.19
CA GLU A 253 -1.77 -19.59 -11.96
C GLU A 253 -2.40 -18.22 -12.20
N ARG A 254 -1.68 -17.13 -11.90
CA ARG A 254 -2.13 -15.77 -12.29
C ARG A 254 -2.13 -15.58 -13.81
N VAL A 255 -1.16 -16.13 -14.53
CA VAL A 255 -1.17 -16.11 -16.01
C VAL A 255 -2.36 -16.89 -16.55
N ARG A 256 -2.63 -18.10 -16.03
CA ARG A 256 -3.80 -18.89 -16.40
C ARG A 256 -5.10 -18.11 -16.17
N TRP A 257 -5.24 -17.50 -15.00
CA TRP A 257 -6.41 -16.69 -14.66
C TRP A 257 -6.57 -15.51 -15.62
N LEU A 258 -5.50 -14.76 -15.90
CA LEU A 258 -5.55 -13.63 -16.84
C LEU A 258 -5.99 -14.06 -18.25
N LEU A 259 -5.46 -15.17 -18.77
CA LEU A 259 -5.85 -15.72 -20.07
C LEU A 259 -7.34 -16.12 -20.10
N GLN A 260 -7.83 -16.74 -19.03
CA GLN A 260 -9.26 -17.08 -18.89
C GLN A 260 -10.18 -15.84 -18.88
N HIS A 261 -9.63 -14.67 -18.55
CA HIS A 261 -10.34 -13.38 -18.54
C HIS A 261 -9.99 -12.51 -19.76
N GLY A 262 -9.51 -13.12 -20.86
CA GLY A 262 -9.28 -12.44 -22.13
C GLY A 262 -7.99 -11.64 -22.23
N ALA A 263 -6.99 -11.91 -21.38
CA ALA A 263 -5.68 -11.29 -21.54
C ALA A 263 -5.01 -11.75 -22.84
N ASP A 264 -4.61 -10.82 -23.70
CA ASP A 264 -3.90 -11.16 -24.94
C ASP A 264 -2.38 -11.28 -24.66
N PRO A 265 -1.80 -12.50 -24.79
CA PRO A 265 -0.38 -12.73 -24.54
C PRO A 265 0.55 -12.19 -25.65
N HIS A 266 -0.01 -11.73 -26.77
CA HIS A 266 0.72 -11.17 -27.91
C HIS A 266 0.87 -9.65 -27.86
N LEU A 267 0.08 -8.95 -27.03
CA LEU A 267 0.21 -7.50 -26.84
C LEU A 267 1.64 -7.11 -26.48
N LYS A 268 2.22 -6.27 -27.33
CA LYS A 268 3.63 -5.90 -27.24
C LYS A 268 3.81 -4.57 -26.54
N GLY A 269 4.54 -4.60 -25.43
CA GLY A 269 5.05 -3.41 -24.76
C GLY A 269 6.51 -3.12 -25.13
N ASN A 270 7.11 -2.14 -24.42
CA ASN A 270 8.54 -1.85 -24.57
C ASN A 270 9.43 -3.02 -24.07
N PHE A 271 8.90 -3.83 -23.14
CA PHE A 271 9.55 -5.01 -22.59
C PHE A 271 9.30 -6.28 -23.44
N GLY A 272 8.56 -6.15 -24.55
CA GLY A 272 8.06 -7.28 -25.32
C GLY A 272 6.67 -7.73 -24.88
N SER A 273 6.19 -8.81 -25.49
CA SER A 273 4.94 -9.48 -25.14
C SER A 273 5.12 -10.55 -24.07
N ALA A 274 4.01 -11.08 -23.52
CA ALA A 274 4.07 -12.19 -22.57
C ALA A 274 4.74 -13.44 -23.19
N MET A 275 4.43 -13.73 -24.46
CA MET A 275 5.06 -14.80 -25.23
C MET A 275 6.58 -14.61 -25.38
N GLU A 276 7.04 -13.38 -25.65
CA GLU A 276 8.47 -13.09 -25.77
C GLU A 276 9.18 -13.22 -24.42
N CYS A 277 8.58 -12.73 -23.33
CA CYS A 277 9.13 -12.81 -21.98
C CYS A 277 9.26 -14.25 -21.47
N ALA A 278 8.34 -15.14 -21.87
CA ALA A 278 8.34 -16.54 -21.46
C ALA A 278 9.37 -17.42 -22.20
N LYS A 279 10.06 -16.92 -23.24
CA LYS A 279 11.03 -17.72 -24.02
C LYS A 279 12.13 -18.35 -23.16
N HIS A 280 12.58 -17.63 -22.15
CA HIS A 280 13.58 -18.09 -21.17
C HIS A 280 12.95 -18.50 -19.82
N GLY A 281 11.63 -18.69 -19.78
CA GLY A 281 10.89 -19.13 -18.60
C GLY A 281 10.83 -20.65 -18.45
N SER A 282 10.06 -21.12 -17.47
CA SER A 282 9.79 -22.54 -17.29
C SER A 282 8.99 -23.09 -18.48
N GLU A 283 9.16 -24.39 -18.76
CA GLU A 283 8.38 -25.05 -19.82
C GLU A 283 6.88 -24.96 -19.54
N GLU A 284 6.47 -25.06 -18.28
CA GLU A 284 5.07 -24.89 -17.88
C GLU A 284 4.53 -23.49 -18.23
N MET A 285 5.30 -22.42 -18.02
CA MET A 285 4.89 -21.06 -18.40
C MET A 285 4.66 -20.96 -19.91
N ARG A 286 5.57 -21.53 -20.70
CA ARG A 286 5.49 -21.56 -22.17
C ARG A 286 4.28 -22.36 -22.65
N LYS A 287 3.97 -23.47 -21.97
CA LYS A 287 2.80 -24.31 -22.25
C LYS A 287 1.51 -23.54 -21.98
N VAL A 288 1.35 -22.95 -20.78
CA VAL A 288 0.15 -22.20 -20.40
C VAL A 288 -0.14 -21.05 -21.35
N LEU A 289 0.87 -20.27 -21.74
CA LEU A 289 0.69 -19.16 -22.68
C LEU A 289 0.33 -19.64 -24.10
N ARG A 290 0.87 -20.78 -24.55
CA ARG A 290 0.52 -21.34 -25.87
C ARG A 290 -0.92 -21.86 -25.90
N GLU A 291 -1.33 -22.56 -24.86
CA GLU A 291 -2.69 -23.10 -24.74
C GLU A 291 -3.71 -21.96 -24.62
N GLY A 292 -3.48 -20.98 -23.74
CA GLY A 292 -4.40 -19.86 -23.57
C GLY A 292 -4.38 -18.86 -24.74
N GLY A 293 -3.23 -18.64 -25.38
CA GLY A 293 -3.14 -17.75 -26.55
C GLY A 293 -3.91 -18.27 -27.77
N ALA A 294 -4.03 -19.60 -27.93
CA ALA A 294 -4.89 -20.18 -28.95
C ALA A 294 -6.37 -19.92 -28.69
N THR A 295 -6.80 -19.96 -27.42
CA THR A 295 -8.19 -19.71 -27.00
C THR A 295 -8.59 -18.24 -27.16
N VAL A 296 -7.71 -17.30 -26.83
CA VAL A 296 -7.99 -15.86 -27.00
C VAL A 296 -8.19 -15.53 -28.48
N LYS A 297 -7.32 -16.05 -29.35
CA LYS A 297 -7.43 -15.81 -30.79
C LYS A 297 -8.74 -16.31 -31.40
N SER A 298 -9.26 -17.47 -30.98
CA SER A 298 -10.55 -17.96 -31.47
C SER A 298 -11.75 -17.12 -31.04
N ILE A 299 -11.68 -16.45 -29.87
CA ILE A 299 -12.75 -15.57 -29.40
C ILE A 299 -12.78 -14.28 -30.23
N ASP A 300 -11.61 -13.73 -30.56
CA ASP A 300 -11.51 -12.55 -31.43
C ASP A 300 -12.01 -12.87 -32.85
N ASP A 301 -11.64 -14.03 -33.41
CA ASP A 301 -12.09 -14.48 -34.73
C ASP A 301 -13.62 -14.77 -34.79
N GLU A 302 -14.25 -15.19 -33.68
CA GLU A 302 -15.72 -15.38 -33.61
C GLU A 302 -16.50 -14.07 -33.37
N GLY A 303 -15.89 -13.07 -32.73
CA GLY A 303 -16.49 -11.75 -32.49
C GLY A 303 -16.61 -10.89 -33.75
N ASP A 304 -15.63 -10.97 -34.66
CA ASP A 304 -15.61 -10.20 -35.91
C ASP A 304 -16.60 -10.75 -36.98
N GLY A 305 -17.06 -11.99 -36.79
CA GLY A 305 -18.02 -12.66 -37.68
C GLY A 305 -19.49 -12.31 -37.48
N GLN A 306 -19.84 -11.47 -36.49
CA GLN A 306 -21.24 -11.13 -36.16
C GLN A 306 -21.64 -9.67 -36.51
N GLU A 307 -20.75 -8.83 -37.04
CA GLU A 307 -21.10 -7.46 -37.47
C GLU A 307 -21.53 -7.33 -38.95
N GLU A 308 -21.45 -8.39 -39.77
CA GLU A 308 -21.88 -8.35 -41.18
C GLU A 308 -23.15 -9.17 -41.46
N THR A 309 -24.29 -8.87 -40.84
CA THR A 309 -25.62 -9.24 -41.42
C THR A 309 -26.76 -8.40 -40.84
N GLN A 310 -26.85 -7.12 -41.23
CA GLN A 310 -28.14 -6.43 -41.39
C GLN A 310 -27.90 -5.01 -41.94
N GLY A 311 -28.14 -4.82 -43.24
CA GLY A 311 -28.12 -3.49 -43.84
C GLY A 311 -28.03 -3.51 -45.35
N GLY A 312 -29.01 -4.13 -46.03
CA GLY A 312 -28.97 -4.25 -47.48
C GLY A 312 -30.29 -4.54 -48.16
N GLU A 313 -31.42 -4.07 -47.63
CA GLU A 313 -32.67 -3.98 -48.40
C GLU A 313 -33.40 -2.69 -48.04
N THR A 314 -33.33 -1.70 -48.93
CA THR A 314 -34.46 -0.85 -49.37
C THR A 314 -33.93 0.27 -50.28
N ASN A 315 -34.09 0.11 -51.60
CA ASN A 315 -34.86 1.01 -52.47
C ASN A 315 -34.90 0.49 -53.91
#